data_AF-A0A258DZV5-F1
#
_entry.id   AF-A0A258DZV5-F1
#
_cell.length_a   1.000
_cell.length_b   1.000
_cell.length_c   1.000
_cell.angle_alpha   90.00
_cell.angle_beta   90.00
_cell.angle_gamma   90.00
#
_symmetry.space_group_name_H-M   'P 1'
#
loop_
_entity.id
_entity.type
_entity.pdbx_description
1 polymer ?
#
loop_
_entity_poly.entity_id
_entity_poly.type
_entity_poly.pdbx_seq_one_letter_code
_entity_poly.pdbx_strand_id
1 'polypeptide(L)'
;MAAPGGLLGGNFGSSFNEVDRQRALAAETTALETGGPGSPVGWRGDAGVYGTVIAGPAYNRSGYVRCRDYSHTVFVQGKPQLSRGIACRSPEGQWVAVS
;
A
#
# COMPACT_ATOMS: atom_id res chain seq x y z
N MET A 1 -3.31 17.36 -7.31
CA MET A 1 -3.65 16.61 -6.08
C MET A 1 -2.46 15.72 -5.78
N ALA A 2 -1.67 16.03 -4.75
CA ALA A 2 -0.44 15.29 -4.48
C ALA A 2 -0.81 13.89 -3.98
N ALA A 3 -0.55 12.87 -4.80
CA ALA A 3 -0.50 11.50 -4.31
C ALA A 3 0.63 11.49 -3.24
N PRO A 4 0.33 11.19 -1.97
CA PRO A 4 1.35 11.16 -0.93
C PRO A 4 2.49 10.26 -1.39
N GLY A 5 3.71 10.74 -1.21
CA GLY A 5 4.95 10.05 -1.53
C GLY A 5 4.81 8.57 -1.19
N GLY A 6 4.88 7.76 -2.24
CA GLY A 6 4.28 6.44 -2.27
C GLY A 6 4.63 5.57 -1.07
N LEU A 7 3.60 4.94 -0.52
CA LEU A 7 3.66 3.76 0.36
C LEU A 7 4.55 2.64 -0.23
N LEU A 8 4.83 2.70 -1.53
CA LEU A 8 5.94 2.04 -2.21
C LEU A 8 7.29 2.73 -1.91
N GLY A 9 7.71 2.70 -0.64
CA GLY A 9 9.04 3.13 -0.25
C GLY A 9 10.10 2.19 -0.83
N GLY A 10 10.86 2.68 -1.82
CA GLY A 10 12.19 2.19 -2.26
C GLY A 10 12.32 0.77 -2.83
N ASN A 11 11.72 -0.23 -2.21
CA ASN A 11 12.08 -1.65 -2.39
C ASN A 11 11.54 -2.27 -3.68
N PHE A 12 10.55 -1.62 -4.30
CA PHE A 12 9.99 -2.06 -5.56
C PHE A 12 10.45 -1.24 -6.77
N GLY A 13 11.16 -0.13 -6.54
CA GLY A 13 11.35 0.95 -7.51
C GLY A 13 12.07 0.57 -8.81
N SER A 14 12.83 -0.54 -8.81
CA SER A 14 13.57 -1.01 -9.99
C SER A 14 12.79 -2.03 -10.84
N SER A 15 11.67 -2.54 -10.35
CA SER A 15 10.92 -3.65 -10.96
C SER A 15 9.58 -3.24 -11.57
N PHE A 16 9.15 -1.99 -11.38
CA PHE A 16 7.87 -1.49 -11.84
C PHE A 16 8.04 -0.32 -12.80
N ASN A 17 7.19 -0.31 -13.83
CA ASN A 17 6.98 0.87 -14.65
C ASN A 17 6.07 1.85 -13.91
N GLU A 18 5.99 3.09 -14.39
CA GLU A 18 5.17 4.12 -13.73
C GLU A 18 3.69 3.72 -13.61
N VAL A 19 3.14 3.04 -14.62
CA VAL A 19 1.76 2.54 -14.62
C VAL A 19 1.54 1.51 -13.51
N ASP A 20 2.45 0.56 -13.35
CA ASP A 20 2.34 -0.47 -12.31
C ASP A 20 2.43 0.16 -10.93
N ARG A 21 3.31 1.16 -10.77
CA ARG A 21 3.45 1.95 -9.54
C ARG A 21 2.15 2.66 -9.20
N GLN A 22 1.49 3.30 -10.16
CA GLN A 22 0.21 3.98 -9.95
C GLN A 22 -0.89 2.99 -9.53
N ARG A 23 -0.96 1.82 -10.17
CA ARG A 23 -1.95 0.78 -9.83
C ARG A 23 -1.73 0.18 -8.44
N ALA A 24 -0.47 -0.09 -8.10
CA ALA A 24 -0.05 -0.53 -6.78
C ALA A 24 -0.47 0.48 -5.70
N LEU A 25 -0.17 1.77 -5.89
CA LEU A 25 -0.55 2.84 -4.97
C LEU A 25 -2.07 3.00 -4.82
N ALA A 26 -2.81 2.89 -5.93
CA ALA A 26 -4.26 2.92 -5.91
C ALA A 26 -4.83 1.74 -5.09
N ALA A 27 -4.25 0.54 -5.23
CA ALA A 27 -4.64 -0.62 -4.45
C ALA A 27 -4.33 -0.48 -2.97
N GLU A 28 -3.15 0.05 -2.62
CA GLU A 28 -2.79 0.36 -1.24
C GLU A 28 -3.74 1.38 -0.62
N THR A 29 -4.03 2.47 -1.34
CA THR A 29 -5.00 3.48 -0.90
C THR A 29 -6.38 2.86 -0.70
N THR A 30 -6.83 2.06 -1.66
CA THR A 30 -8.13 1.36 -1.57
C THR A 30 -8.17 0.41 -0.38
N ALA A 31 -7.10 -0.34 -0.10
CA ALA A 31 -7.01 -1.23 1.06
C ALA A 31 -7.02 -0.46 2.38
N LEU A 32 -6.39 0.71 2.43
CA LEU A 32 -6.37 1.55 3.62
C LEU A 32 -7.72 2.24 3.88
N GLU A 33 -8.37 2.73 2.83
CA GLU A 33 -9.66 3.43 2.90
C GLU A 33 -10.85 2.49 3.05
N THR A 34 -10.99 1.51 2.15
CA THR A 34 -12.15 0.61 2.05
C THR A 34 -11.85 -0.81 2.51
N GLY A 35 -10.57 -1.23 2.52
CA GLY A 35 -10.20 -2.57 2.94
C GLY A 35 -10.55 -2.80 4.40
N GLY A 36 -11.49 -3.71 4.66
CA GLY A 36 -11.71 -4.25 5.98
C GLY A 36 -10.44 -4.92 6.52
N PRO A 37 -10.28 -5.05 7.85
CA PRO A 37 -9.16 -5.80 8.42
C PRO A 37 -9.15 -7.22 7.87
N GLY A 38 -8.06 -7.62 7.23
CA GLY A 38 -7.93 -8.92 6.58
C GLY A 38 -8.59 -9.03 5.19
N SER A 39 -9.09 -7.93 4.62
CA SER A 39 -9.64 -7.92 3.26
C SER A 39 -8.53 -7.74 2.22
N PRO A 40 -8.27 -8.73 1.36
CA PRO A 40 -7.27 -8.62 0.30
C PRO A 40 -7.81 -7.78 -0.87
N VAL A 41 -7.10 -6.69 -1.19
CA VAL A 41 -7.31 -5.88 -2.40
C VAL A 41 -6.30 -6.29 -3.46
N GLY A 42 -6.78 -7.02 -4.46
CA GLY A 42 -5.96 -7.42 -5.61
C GLY A 42 -5.83 -6.28 -6.63
N TRP A 43 -4.68 -6.20 -7.28
CA TRP A 43 -4.45 -5.34 -8.44
C TRP A 43 -3.56 -6.05 -9.46
N ARG A 44 -3.68 -5.61 -10.71
CA ARG A 44 -2.92 -6.16 -11.82
C ARG A 44 -2.33 -5.02 -12.64
N GLY A 45 -1.03 -5.08 -12.83
CA GLY A 45 -0.24 -4.21 -13.69
C GLY A 45 -0.29 -4.65 -15.15
N ASP A 46 0.43 -3.89 -15.97
CA ASP A 46 0.54 -4.13 -17.42
C ASP A 46 1.81 -4.93 -17.76
N ALA A 47 2.90 -4.72 -17.02
CA ALA A 47 4.18 -5.42 -17.21
C ALA A 47 4.19 -6.90 -16.76
N GLY A 48 3.01 -7.54 -16.67
CA GLY A 48 2.85 -8.88 -16.11
C GLY A 48 3.04 -8.96 -14.59
N VAL A 49 3.13 -7.82 -13.91
CA VAL A 49 3.18 -7.73 -12.46
C VAL A 49 1.77 -7.69 -11.89
N TYR A 50 1.57 -8.34 -10.76
CA TYR A 50 0.29 -8.31 -10.06
C TYR A 50 0.53 -8.46 -8.58
N GLY A 51 -0.39 -7.95 -7.78
CA GLY A 51 -0.22 -7.99 -6.35
C GLY A 51 -1.53 -7.95 -5.60
N THR A 52 -1.39 -8.14 -4.30
CA THR A 52 -2.49 -8.13 -3.34
C THR A 52 -2.03 -7.34 -2.14
N VAL A 53 -2.85 -6.38 -1.71
CA VAL A 53 -2.64 -5.59 -0.51
C VAL A 53 -3.64 -6.05 0.54
N ILE A 54 -3.18 -6.33 1.74
CA ILE A 54 -4.01 -6.72 2.88
C ILE A 54 -3.77 -5.68 3.96
N ALA A 55 -4.82 -4.94 4.33
CA ALA A 55 -4.77 -4.02 5.44
C ALA A 55 -5.15 -4.75 6.74
N GLY A 56 -4.38 -4.52 7.79
CA GLY A 56 -4.63 -5.03 9.12
C GLY A 56 -5.68 -4.23 9.91
N PRO A 57 -5.88 -4.60 11.18
CA PRO A 57 -6.75 -3.86 12.09
C PRO A 57 -6.24 -2.44 12.31
N ALA A 58 -7.20 -1.52 12.44
CA ALA A 58 -6.88 -0.14 12.77
C ALA A 58 -6.63 0.01 14.28
N TYR A 59 -5.57 0.74 14.63
CA TYR A 59 -5.17 1.01 16.00
C TYR A 59 -4.80 2.48 16.19
N ASN A 60 -4.92 3.00 17.42
CA ASN A 60 -4.49 4.36 17.73
C ASN A 60 -3.01 4.40 18.07
N ARG A 61 -2.31 5.43 17.56
CA ARG A 61 -0.92 5.71 17.87
C ARG A 61 -0.78 7.18 18.24
N SER A 62 0.00 7.49 19.27
CA SER A 62 0.27 8.86 19.69
C SER A 62 0.77 9.71 18.51
N GLY A 63 0.10 10.84 18.24
CA GLY A 63 0.38 11.73 17.11
C GLY A 63 -0.45 11.50 15.84
N TYR A 64 -1.28 10.45 15.79
CA TYR A 64 -2.13 10.13 14.64
C TYR A 64 -3.56 9.78 15.05
N VAL A 65 -4.52 10.01 14.15
CA VAL A 65 -5.94 9.70 14.39
C VAL A 65 -6.17 8.19 14.33
N ARG A 66 -5.54 7.50 13.37
CA ARG A 66 -5.74 6.06 13.15
C ARG A 66 -4.59 5.47 12.35
N CYS A 67 -3.93 4.45 12.87
CA CYS A 67 -2.88 3.72 12.17
C CYS A 67 -3.34 2.33 11.74
N ARG A 68 -2.80 1.82 10.64
CA ARG A 68 -3.05 0.49 10.12
C ARG A 68 -1.75 -0.10 9.61
N ASP A 69 -1.45 -1.33 10.01
CA ASP A 69 -0.47 -2.13 9.29
C ASP A 69 -1.06 -2.55 7.93
N TYR A 70 -0.20 -2.72 6.94
CA TYR A 70 -0.58 -3.31 5.67
C TYR A 70 0.55 -4.18 5.14
N SER A 71 0.16 -5.25 4.46
CA SER A 71 1.06 -6.17 3.79
C SER A 71 0.74 -6.18 2.30
N HIS A 72 1.74 -5.91 1.48
CA HIS A 72 1.63 -5.84 0.03
C HIS A 72 2.49 -6.92 -0.59
N THR A 73 1.83 -7.95 -1.10
CA THR A 73 2.48 -9.03 -1.84
C THR A 73 2.42 -8.71 -3.32
N VAL A 74 3.56 -8.63 -4.01
CA VAL A 74 3.64 -8.41 -5.45
C VAL A 74 4.44 -9.51 -6.11
N PHE A 75 3.97 -10.01 -7.25
CA PHE A 75 4.67 -11.01 -8.03
C PHE A 75 5.36 -10.31 -9.19
N VAL A 76 6.69 -10.34 -9.17
CA VAL A 76 7.55 -9.73 -10.20
C VAL A 76 8.35 -10.84 -10.86
N GLN A 77 8.19 -11.02 -12.18
CA GLN A 77 8.88 -12.07 -12.94
C GLN A 77 8.73 -13.47 -12.29
N GLY A 78 7.53 -13.77 -11.76
CA GLY A 78 7.23 -15.03 -11.08
C GLY A 78 7.79 -15.16 -9.66
N LYS A 79 8.50 -14.14 -9.13
CA LYS A 79 8.99 -14.12 -7.76
C LYS A 79 8.06 -13.32 -6.86
N PRO A 80 7.55 -13.89 -5.75
CA PRO A 80 6.79 -13.12 -4.77
C PRO A 80 7.72 -12.18 -4.01
N GLN A 81 7.31 -10.92 -3.91
CA GLN A 81 7.92 -9.83 -3.16
C GLN A 81 6.91 -9.37 -2.12
N LEU A 82 7.19 -9.62 -0.84
CA LEU A 82 6.35 -9.16 0.25
C LEU A 82 6.94 -7.86 0.79
N SER A 83 6.15 -6.79 0.74
CA SER A 83 6.40 -5.56 1.46
C SER A 83 5.42 -5.42 2.60
N ARG A 84 5.88 -4.87 3.72
CA ARG A 84 5.05 -4.58 4.88
C ARG A 84 5.32 -3.14 5.27
N GLY A 85 4.26 -2.43 5.58
CA GLY A 85 4.35 -1.05 6.01
C GLY A 85 3.29 -0.73 7.05
N ILE A 86 3.40 0.47 7.59
CA ILE A 86 2.40 1.02 8.49
C ILE A 86 1.96 2.34 7.87
N ALA A 87 0.66 2.53 7.72
CA ALA A 87 0.08 3.79 7.29
C ALA A 87 -0.70 4.40 8.46
N CYS A 88 -0.40 5.65 8.79
CA CYS A 88 -1.11 6.39 9.82
C CYS A 88 -1.89 7.54 9.20
N ARG A 89 -3.16 7.66 9.60
CA ARG A 89 -4.03 8.76 9.25
C ARG A 89 -3.69 9.96 10.12
N SER A 90 -3.21 11.01 9.47
CA SER A 90 -3.01 12.31 10.06
C SER A 90 -4.34 12.92 10.53
N PRO A 91 -4.31 13.89 11.47
CA PRO A 91 -5.49 14.68 11.82
C PRO A 91 -6.10 15.45 10.65
N GLU A 92 -5.32 15.73 9.60
CA GLU A 92 -5.79 16.34 8.35
C GLU A 92 -6.58 15.35 7.46
N GLY A 93 -6.64 14.08 7.85
CA GLY A 93 -7.39 13.03 7.16
C GLY A 93 -6.59 12.26 6.10
N GLN A 94 -5.36 12.69 5.80
CA GLN A 94 -4.47 12.02 4.85
C GLN A 94 -3.75 10.83 5.48
N TRP A 95 -3.67 9.71 4.75
CA TRP A 95 -2.83 8.58 5.11
C TRP A 95 -1.37 8.87 4.77
N VAL A 96 -0.49 8.74 5.75
CA VAL A 96 0.95 8.86 5.61
C VAL A 96 1.63 7.54 5.93
N ALA A 97 2.58 7.13 5.10
CA ALA A 97 3.43 5.99 5.38
C ALA A 97 4.35 6.33 6.56
N VAL A 98 4.36 5.48 7.59
CA VAL A 98 5.27 5.54 8.74
C VAL A 98 6.06 4.23 8.79
N SER A 99 6.92 4.04 7.80
CA SER A 99 7.88 2.92 7.73
C SER A 99 8.99 3.07 8.77
#